data_AF-A0A3N5QS93-F1
#
_entry.id   AF-A0A3N5QS93-F1
#
_cell.length_a   1.000
_cell.length_b   1.000
_cell.length_c   1.000
_cell.angle_alpha   90.00
_cell.angle_beta   90.00
_cell.angle_gamma   90.00
#
_symmetry.space_group_name_H-M   'P 1'
#
loop_
_entity.id
_entity.type
_entity.pdbx_description
1 polymer ?
#
loop_
_entity_poly.entity_id
_entity_poly.type
_entity_poly.pdbx_seq_one_letter_code
_entity_poly.pdbx_strand_id
1 'polypeptide(L)' 'MTKTELLELIKNLENSGVEFKRDTIDNRALAKELVAFANLQGGRVILGVDDDGSVVGLT' A
#
# COMPACT_ATOMS: atom_id res chain seq x y z
N MET A 1 -4.56 13.29 -3.34
CA MET A 1 -4.88 12.61 -2.07
C MET A 1 -4.57 13.57 -0.94
N THR A 2 -5.57 13.85 -0.12
CA THR A 2 -5.43 14.61 1.13
C THR A 2 -5.13 13.67 2.30
N LYS A 3 -4.63 14.20 3.41
CA LYS A 3 -4.36 13.42 4.64
C LYS A 3 -5.61 12.65 5.11
N THR A 4 -6.77 13.28 5.03
CA THR A 4 -8.04 12.67 5.45
C THR A 4 -8.41 11.48 4.57
N GLU A 5 -8.29 11.62 3.24
CA GLU A 5 -8.52 10.52 2.30
C GLU A 5 -7.57 9.35 2.52
N LEU A 6 -6.30 9.62 2.86
CA LEU A 6 -5.32 8.58 3.19
C LEU A 6 -5.72 7.81 4.45
N LEU A 7 -6.11 8.52 5.51
CA LEU A 7 -6.53 7.89 6.77
C LEU A 7 -7.83 7.08 6.61
N GLU A 8 -8.75 7.54 5.76
CA GLU A 8 -9.93 6.77 5.37
C GLU A 8 -9.54 5.49 4.63
N LEU A 9 -8.55 5.55 3.73
CA LEU A 9 -8.06 4.36 3.02
C LEU A 9 -7.45 3.35 3.99
N ILE A 10 -6.60 3.81 4.91
CA ILE A 10 -5.96 2.96 5.93
C ILE A 10 -7.00 2.32 6.85
N LYS A 11 -8.04 3.07 7.23
CA LYS A 11 -9.18 2.54 8.02
C LYS A 11 -9.96 1.42 7.32
N ASN A 12 -10.02 1.46 5.99
CA ASN A 12 -10.74 0.44 5.21
C ASN A 12 -9.94 -0.85 5.00
N LEU A 13 -8.73 -0.94 5.58
CA LEU A 13 -7.81 -2.08 5.51
C LEU A 13 -7.39 -2.42 4.06
N GLU A 14 -6.53 -3.43 3.91
CA GLU A 14 -6.13 -3.94 2.61
C GLU A 14 -7.33 -4.48 1.83
N ASN A 15 -7.40 -4.15 0.55
CA ASN A 15 -8.40 -4.66 -0.37
C ASN A 15 -7.77 -4.93 -1.74
N SER A 16 -8.52 -5.54 -2.65
CA SER A 16 -8.00 -5.95 -3.96
C SER A 16 -7.45 -4.80 -4.84
N GLY A 17 -7.66 -3.54 -4.47
CA GLY A 17 -7.10 -2.37 -5.13
C GLY A 17 -6.15 -1.52 -4.26
N VAL A 18 -5.89 -1.92 -3.02
CA VAL A 18 -5.04 -1.18 -2.06
C VAL A 18 -4.23 -2.16 -1.22
N GLU A 19 -2.91 -2.09 -1.35
CA GLU A 19 -1.96 -2.89 -0.58
C GLU A 19 -1.13 -2.01 0.36
N PHE A 20 -0.87 -2.49 1.57
CA PHE A 20 -0.01 -1.82 2.55
C PHE A 20 1.32 -2.54 2.65
N LYS A 21 2.43 -1.80 2.59
CA LYS A 21 3.76 -2.36 2.79
C LYS A 21 4.65 -1.40 3.57
N ARG A 22 5.59 -1.98 4.32
CA ARG A 22 6.68 -1.21 4.92
C ARG A 22 7.63 -0.71 3.83
N ASP A 23 8.27 0.42 4.08
CA ASP A 23 9.31 0.98 3.21
C ASP A 23 10.54 0.07 3.08
N THR A 24 10.75 -0.81 4.07
CA THR A 24 11.81 -1.83 4.06
C THR A 24 11.48 -3.07 3.23
N ILE A 25 10.40 -3.09 2.46
CA ILE A 25 10.07 -4.22 1.57
C ILE A 25 11.17 -4.41 0.51
N ASP A 26 11.45 -5.66 0.16
CA ASP A 26 12.33 -5.97 -0.97
C ASP A 26 11.80 -5.40 -2.29
N ASN A 27 12.67 -4.76 -3.06
CA ASN A 27 12.30 -4.11 -4.32
C ASN A 27 11.68 -5.07 -5.34
N ARG A 28 12.07 -6.36 -5.35
CA ARG A 28 11.46 -7.34 -6.27
C ARG A 28 10.07 -7.72 -5.81
N ALA A 29 9.84 -7.81 -4.50
CA ALA A 29 8.51 -8.02 -3.95
C ALA A 29 7.60 -6.83 -4.30
N LEU A 30 8.07 -5.59 -4.12
CA LEU A 30 7.32 -4.41 -4.53
C LEU A 30 7.04 -4.40 -6.05
N ALA A 31 8.04 -4.69 -6.88
CA ALA A 31 7.87 -4.75 -8.32
C ALA A 31 6.84 -5.81 -8.75
N LYS A 32 6.78 -6.95 -8.06
CA LYS A 32 5.79 -8.00 -8.32
C LYS A 32 4.36 -7.49 -8.09
N GLU A 33 4.12 -6.75 -7.01
CA GLU A 33 2.81 -6.16 -6.73
C GLU A 33 2.43 -5.09 -7.75
N LEU A 34 3.39 -4.25 -8.15
CA LEU A 34 3.15 -3.25 -9.20
C LEU A 34 2.77 -3.91 -10.53
N VAL A 35 3.42 -5.02 -10.88
CA VAL A 35 3.07 -5.81 -12.08
C VAL A 35 1.69 -6.45 -11.94
N ALA A 36 1.35 -6.98 -10.75
CA ALA A 36 0.03 -7.55 -10.48
C ALA A 36 -1.08 -6.51 -10.66
N PHE A 37 -0.90 -5.31 -10.10
CA PHE A 37 -1.85 -4.20 -10.31
C PHE A 37 -1.93 -3.75 -11.76
N ALA A 38 -0.80 -3.65 -12.47
CA ALA A 38 -0.78 -3.28 -13.88
C ALA A 38 -1.50 -4.30 -14.77
N ASN A 39 -1.48 -5.58 -14.41
CA ASN A 39 -2.20 -6.65 -15.12
C ASN A 39 -3.68 -6.76 -14.75
N LEU A 40 -4.14 -6.06 -13.71
CA LEU A 40 -5.54 -6.06 -13.26
C LEU A 40 -6.23 -4.73 -13.65
N GLN A 41 -7.02 -4.13 -12.75
CA GLN A 41 -7.69 -2.84 -12.95
C GLN A 41 -6.89 -1.67 -12.36
N GLY A 42 -5.58 -1.85 -12.18
CA GLY A 42 -4.74 -0.94 -11.40
C GLY A 42 -4.89 -1.15 -9.89
N GLY A 43 -4.26 -0.28 -9.12
CA GLY A 43 -4.30 -0.32 -7.66
C GLY A 43 -3.38 0.72 -7.04
N ARG A 44 -3.24 0.66 -5.72
CA ARG A 44 -2.43 1.59 -4.94
C ARG A 44 -1.60 0.79 -3.95
N VAL A 45 -0.31 1.10 -3.88
CA VAL A 45 0.56 0.64 -2.80
C VAL A 45 0.82 1.81 -1.87
N ILE A 46 0.52 1.64 -0.58
CA ILE A 46 0.87 2.62 0.45
C ILE A 46 2.10 2.11 1.20
N LEU A 47 3.20 2.85 1.05
CA LEU A 47 4.45 2.56 1.75
C LEU A 47 4.46 3.22 3.14
N GLY A 48 5.05 2.53 4.10
CA GLY A 48 5.16 2.99 5.48
C GLY A 48 3.92 2.73 6.32
N VAL A 49 3.12 1.73 5.92
CA VAL A 49 1.97 1.21 6.67
C VAL A 49 2.18 -0.29 6.84
N ASP A 50 1.96 -0.77 8.05
CA ASP A 50 2.07 -2.17 8.42
C ASP A 50 0.76 -2.91 8.13
N ASP A 51 0.78 -4.24 8.06
CA ASP A 51 -0.38 -5.04 7.60
C ASP A 51 -1.61 -4.91 8.55
N ASP A 52 -1.41 -4.43 9.79
CA ASP A 52 -2.46 -4.10 10.76
C ASP A 52 -3.07 -2.69 10.56
N GLY A 53 -2.60 -1.94 9.56
CA GLY A 53 -2.99 -0.56 9.28
C GLY A 53 -2.24 0.48 10.13
N SER A 54 -1.24 0.07 10.91
CA SER A 54 -0.42 0.99 11.69
C SER A 54 0.55 1.77 10.80
N VAL A 55 0.56 3.11 10.93
CA VAL A 55 1.48 3.97 10.16
C VAL A 55 2.86 3.95 10.83
N VAL A 56 3.83 3.32 10.16
CA VAL A 56 5.22 3.22 10.62
C VAL A 56 6.13 4.31 10.05
N GLY A 57 5.74 4.94 8.94
CA GLY A 57 6.51 5.99 8.28
C GLY A 57 7.52 5.46 7.26
N LEU A 58 8.36 6.36 6.74
CA LEU A 58 9.41 6.07 5.76
C LEU A 58 10.77 6.44 6.37
N THR A 59 11.81 5.68 6.04
CA THR A 59 13.19 5.87 6.50
C THR A 59 14.09 6.43 5.41
#